data_AF-Q4A1S5-F1
#
_entry.id   AF-Q4A1S5-F1
#
_cell.length_a   1.000
_cell.length_b   1.000
_cell.length_c   1.000
_cell.angle_alpha   90.00
_cell.angle_beta   90.00
_cell.angle_gamma   90.00
#
_symmetry.space_group_name_H-M   'P 1'
#
loop_
_entity.id
_entity.type
_entity.pdbx_description
1 polymer ?
#
loop_
_entity_poly.entity_id
_entity_poly.type
_entity_poly.pdbx_seq_one_letter_code
_entity_poly.pdbx_strand_id
1 'polypeptide(L)'
;MAGLVALAIILLAAVQVESHERRDVNDMRLNDLQGKIEELQQTLDERAKTRDQRLREFAELTARVHKLKESHCGPREFECTESANHCIHDILVCDGANDCPDGSDEKNCGNPAHAGATFKGVILNSQCQTENVAKNMQIDIVGEKRYSDFPTISVLELLVTLDDHQDLYNGIYSYGRKALVSFGKGGGGLGMVCYFDTDDGKFCKAEFLSIVSKEVCGTAILTSD
;
A
#
# COMPACT_ATOMS: atom_id res chain seq x y z
N MET A 1 -63.51 -35.85 34.13
CA MET A 1 -62.14 -36.06 33.59
C MET A 1 -62.03 -35.59 32.13
N ALA A 2 -62.88 -36.04 31.21
CA ALA A 2 -62.79 -35.67 29.79
C ALA A 2 -62.98 -34.16 29.46
N GLY A 3 -63.90 -33.45 30.13
CA GLY A 3 -64.19 -32.03 29.83
C GLY A 3 -63.06 -31.06 30.19
N LEU A 4 -62.32 -31.31 31.28
CA LEU A 4 -61.18 -30.50 31.71
C LEU A 4 -59.97 -30.66 30.77
N VAL A 5 -59.76 -31.87 30.25
CA VAL A 5 -58.71 -32.17 29.28
C VAL A 5 -58.98 -31.48 27.95
N ALA A 6 -60.24 -31.50 27.48
CA ALA A 6 -60.63 -30.81 26.26
C ALA A 6 -60.40 -29.28 26.37
N LEU A 7 -60.76 -28.68 27.51
CA LEU A 7 -60.56 -27.24 27.74
C LEU A 7 -59.08 -26.85 27.79
N ALA A 8 -58.23 -27.68 28.41
CA ALA A 8 -56.79 -27.47 28.47
C ALA A 8 -56.13 -27.57 27.08
N ILE A 9 -56.56 -28.50 26.24
CA ILE A 9 -56.07 -28.63 24.85
C ILE A 9 -56.45 -27.40 24.03
N ILE A 10 -57.69 -26.90 24.18
CA ILE A 10 -58.16 -25.71 23.46
C ILE A 10 -57.38 -24.47 23.88
N LEU A 11 -57.11 -24.29 25.18
CA LEU A 11 -56.31 -23.17 25.69
C LEU A 11 -54.86 -23.23 25.22
N LEU A 12 -54.23 -24.41 25.24
CA LEU A 12 -52.88 -24.61 24.71
C LEU A 12 -52.80 -24.29 23.22
N ALA A 13 -53.78 -24.76 22.43
CA ALA A 13 -53.85 -24.48 21.01
C ALA A 13 -54.02 -22.97 20.73
N ALA A 14 -54.89 -22.28 21.49
CA ALA A 14 -55.08 -20.83 21.34
C ALA A 14 -53.80 -20.03 21.67
N VAL A 15 -53.10 -20.39 22.76
CA VAL A 15 -51.80 -19.79 23.13
C VAL A 15 -50.73 -20.07 22.08
N GLN A 16 -50.70 -21.28 21.51
CA GLN A 16 -49.75 -21.65 20.46
C GLN A 16 -49.99 -20.84 19.17
N VAL A 17 -51.25 -20.67 18.73
CA VAL A 17 -51.61 -19.87 17.55
C VAL A 17 -51.20 -18.41 17.71
N GLU A 18 -51.53 -17.79 18.84
CA GLU A 18 -51.20 -16.37 19.09
C GLU A 18 -49.68 -16.15 19.24
N SER A 19 -48.95 -17.15 19.75
CA SER A 19 -47.49 -17.13 19.79
C SER A 19 -46.84 -17.36 18.42
N HIS A 20 -47.49 -18.10 17.52
CA HIS A 20 -47.00 -18.39 16.16
C HIS A 20 -47.11 -17.14 15.28
N GLU A 21 -48.27 -16.46 15.26
CA GLU A 21 -48.43 -15.21 14.50
C GLU A 21 -47.43 -14.13 14.94
N ARG A 22 -47.16 -14.00 16.24
CA ARG A 22 -46.15 -13.04 16.73
C ARG A 22 -44.73 -13.41 16.31
N ARG A 23 -44.40 -14.70 16.20
CA ARG A 23 -43.10 -15.17 15.71
C ARG A 23 -42.96 -14.88 14.22
N ASP A 24 -43.97 -15.18 13.42
CA ASP A 24 -43.96 -14.92 11.97
C ASP A 24 -43.79 -13.42 11.65
N VAL A 25 -44.48 -12.55 12.39
CA VAL A 25 -44.34 -11.08 12.23
C VAL A 25 -42.95 -10.59 12.65
N ASN A 26 -42.38 -11.17 13.71
CA ASN A 26 -41.04 -10.82 14.15
C ASN A 26 -39.97 -11.34 13.19
N ASP A 27 -40.13 -12.53 12.63
CA ASP A 27 -39.24 -13.12 11.62
C ASP A 27 -39.27 -12.29 10.33
N MET A 28 -40.46 -11.82 9.92
CA MET A 28 -40.57 -10.91 8.77
C MET A 28 -39.84 -9.58 9.00
N ARG A 29 -39.92 -9.01 10.21
CA ARG A 29 -39.15 -7.81 10.59
C ARG A 29 -37.64 -8.08 10.64
N LEU A 30 -37.24 -9.26 11.10
CA LEU A 30 -35.82 -9.65 11.19
C LEU A 30 -35.22 -9.81 9.80
N ASN A 31 -35.96 -10.42 8.87
CA ASN A 31 -35.57 -10.53 7.46
C ASN A 31 -35.48 -9.15 6.78
N ASP A 32 -36.43 -8.24 7.04
CA ASP A 32 -36.39 -6.85 6.52
C ASP A 32 -35.17 -6.07 7.06
N LEU A 33 -34.86 -6.23 8.36
CA LEU A 33 -33.67 -5.61 8.96
C LEU A 33 -32.38 -6.20 8.42
N GLN A 34 -32.30 -7.51 8.18
CA GLN A 34 -31.14 -8.13 7.52
C GLN A 34 -30.94 -7.56 6.11
N GLY A 35 -32.01 -7.48 5.30
CA GLY A 35 -31.91 -6.89 3.96
C GLY A 35 -31.43 -5.44 3.99
N LYS A 36 -31.90 -4.64 4.94
CA LYS A 36 -31.44 -3.26 5.13
C LYS A 36 -29.98 -3.16 5.57
N ILE A 37 -29.48 -4.08 6.40
CA ILE A 37 -28.08 -4.13 6.80
C ILE A 37 -27.20 -4.49 5.60
N GLU A 38 -27.59 -5.46 4.79
CA GLU A 38 -26.86 -5.86 3.58
C GLU A 38 -26.80 -4.70 2.56
N GLU A 39 -27.91 -3.98 2.36
CA GLU A 39 -27.96 -2.80 1.49
C GLU A 39 -27.06 -1.66 2.01
N LEU A 40 -27.08 -1.41 3.33
CA LEU A 40 -26.21 -0.43 3.96
C LEU A 40 -24.73 -0.82 3.84
N GLN A 41 -24.40 -2.09 4.03
CA GLN A 41 -23.04 -2.60 3.85
C GLN A 41 -22.54 -2.38 2.42
N GLN A 42 -23.35 -2.74 1.41
CA GLN A 42 -23.01 -2.51 0.00
C GLN A 42 -22.78 -1.02 -0.29
N THR A 43 -23.67 -0.16 0.21
CA THR A 43 -23.53 1.30 0.03
C THR A 43 -22.24 1.83 0.66
N LEU A 44 -21.85 1.31 1.83
CA LEU A 44 -20.59 1.70 2.49
C LEU A 44 -19.38 1.23 1.69
N ASP A 45 -19.39 0.00 1.17
CA ASP A 45 -18.28 -0.55 0.38
C ASP A 45 -18.08 0.22 -0.94
N GLU A 46 -19.16 0.58 -1.64
CA GLU A 46 -19.09 1.40 -2.85
C GLU A 46 -18.52 2.80 -2.56
N ARG A 47 -18.99 3.43 -1.48
CA ARG A 47 -18.48 4.74 -1.05
C ARG A 47 -17.02 4.67 -0.62
N ALA A 48 -16.60 3.60 0.05
CA ALA A 48 -15.20 3.36 0.42
C ALA A 48 -14.32 3.24 -0.83
N LYS A 49 -14.71 2.41 -1.80
CA LYS A 49 -14.01 2.28 -3.11
C LYS A 49 -13.89 3.61 -3.83
N THR A 50 -14.97 4.41 -3.87
CA THR A 50 -14.99 5.73 -4.52
C THR A 50 -14.06 6.73 -3.80
N ARG A 51 -14.07 6.73 -2.46
CA ARG A 51 -13.19 7.57 -1.65
C ARG A 51 -11.72 7.22 -1.90
N ASP A 52 -11.39 5.94 -1.87
CA ASP A 52 -10.03 5.45 -2.09
C ASP A 52 -9.55 5.74 -3.51
N GLN A 53 -10.43 5.65 -4.51
CA GLN A 53 -10.12 6.07 -5.88
C GLN A 53 -9.80 7.57 -5.96
N ARG A 54 -10.63 8.43 -5.38
CA ARG A 54 -10.39 9.88 -5.38
C ARG A 54 -9.13 10.27 -4.60
N LEU A 55 -8.85 9.61 -3.48
CA LEU A 55 -7.62 9.82 -2.71
C LEU A 55 -6.38 9.42 -3.53
N ARG A 56 -6.44 8.33 -4.30
CA ARG A 56 -5.36 7.94 -5.24
C ARG A 56 -5.16 8.99 -6.33
N GLU A 57 -6.24 9.40 -7.00
CA GLU A 57 -6.19 10.43 -8.06
C GLU A 57 -5.63 11.76 -7.53
N PHE A 58 -6.03 12.16 -6.32
CA PHE A 58 -5.51 13.37 -5.68
C PHE A 58 -4.03 13.23 -5.33
N ALA A 59 -3.62 12.13 -4.69
CA ALA A 59 -2.22 11.90 -4.34
C ALA A 59 -1.31 11.84 -5.59
N GLU A 60 -1.76 11.18 -6.66
CA GLU A 60 -1.02 11.15 -7.93
C GLU A 60 -0.93 12.54 -8.56
N LEU A 61 -2.01 13.32 -8.54
CA LEU A 61 -1.99 14.69 -9.05
C LEU A 61 -1.06 15.58 -8.22
N THR A 62 -1.11 15.49 -6.88
CA THR A 62 -0.22 16.20 -5.98
C THR A 62 1.24 15.84 -6.24
N ALA A 63 1.54 14.56 -6.44
CA ALA A 63 2.89 14.10 -6.78
C ALA A 63 3.38 14.66 -8.12
N ARG A 64 2.54 14.62 -9.17
CA ARG A 64 2.86 15.21 -10.47
C ARG A 64 3.11 16.71 -10.37
N VAL A 65 2.29 17.42 -9.59
CA VAL A 65 2.47 18.86 -9.35
C VAL A 65 3.76 19.12 -8.56
N HIS A 66 4.06 18.33 -7.54
CA HIS A 66 5.29 18.44 -6.76
C HIS A 66 6.53 18.21 -7.62
N LYS A 67 6.49 17.24 -8.54
CA LYS A 67 7.57 16.96 -9.50
C LYS A 67 7.77 18.08 -10.53
N LEU A 68 6.72 18.82 -10.88
CA LEU A 68 6.79 19.97 -11.78
C LEU A 68 7.24 21.25 -11.06
N LYS A 69 7.08 21.31 -9.74
CA LYS A 69 7.62 22.38 -8.92
C LYS A 69 9.13 22.19 -8.88
N GLU A 70 9.86 23.10 -9.49
CA GLU A 70 11.32 23.15 -9.38
C GLU A 70 11.66 23.32 -7.89
N SER A 71 12.29 22.29 -7.29
CA SER A 71 12.80 22.42 -5.92
C SER A 71 14.03 23.31 -5.97
N HIS A 72 14.09 24.26 -5.05
CA HIS A 72 15.25 25.14 -4.89
C HIS A 72 16.42 24.43 -4.21
N CYS A 73 16.20 23.21 -3.71
CA CYS A 73 17.20 22.36 -3.08
C CYS A 73 17.98 21.53 -4.12
N GLY A 74 19.22 21.20 -3.80
CA GLY A 74 20.07 20.35 -4.60
C GLY A 74 19.56 18.89 -4.71
N PRO A 75 20.16 18.07 -5.60
CA PRO A 75 19.69 16.71 -5.90
C PRO A 75 19.80 15.71 -4.73
N ARG A 76 20.42 16.09 -3.61
CA ARG A 76 20.60 15.28 -2.39
C ARG A 76 20.10 16.00 -1.15
N GLU A 77 19.23 16.97 -1.35
CA GLU A 77 18.68 17.79 -0.30
C GLU A 77 17.17 17.61 -0.19
N PHE A 78 16.67 17.74 1.02
CA PHE A 78 15.27 17.68 1.38
C PHE A 78 14.79 19.09 1.74
N GLU A 79 13.68 19.51 1.13
CA GLU A 79 13.04 20.80 1.36
C GLU A 79 12.10 20.70 2.57
N CYS A 80 12.37 21.48 3.62
CA CYS A 80 11.50 21.52 4.80
C CYS A 80 10.12 22.09 4.45
N THR A 81 9.06 21.55 5.05
CA THR A 81 7.67 21.77 4.58
C THR A 81 7.16 23.19 4.86
N GLU A 82 7.28 23.66 6.10
CA GLU A 82 6.77 24.97 6.53
C GLU A 82 7.83 26.08 6.42
N SER A 83 9.10 25.69 6.32
CA SER A 83 10.25 26.59 6.16
C SER A 83 10.71 26.64 4.70
N ALA A 84 9.86 27.18 3.82
CA ALA A 84 10.21 27.33 2.40
C ALA A 84 11.57 28.04 2.24
N ASN A 85 12.48 27.45 1.47
CA ASN A 85 13.89 27.84 1.30
C ASN A 85 14.89 27.28 2.32
N HIS A 86 14.49 26.33 3.18
CA HIS A 86 15.43 25.57 4.01
C HIS A 86 15.63 24.16 3.45
N CYS A 87 16.89 23.85 3.12
CA CYS A 87 17.31 22.57 2.59
C CYS A 87 18.25 21.90 3.58
N ILE A 88 17.96 20.66 3.92
CA ILE A 88 18.86 19.79 4.70
C ILE A 88 19.32 18.63 3.82
N HIS A 89 20.39 17.93 4.21
CA HIS A 89 20.85 16.78 3.44
C HIS A 89 19.89 15.59 3.59
N ASP A 90 19.70 14.79 2.54
CA ASP A 90 18.84 13.60 2.53
C ASP A 90 19.18 12.52 3.58
N ILE A 91 20.35 12.62 4.23
CA ILE A 91 20.79 11.70 5.28
C ILE A 91 20.26 12.08 6.67
N LEU A 92 19.79 13.32 6.83
CA LEU A 92 19.22 13.88 8.06
C LEU A 92 17.72 13.63 8.15
N VAL A 93 17.11 13.12 7.09
CA VAL A 93 15.68 12.80 7.09
C VAL A 93 15.45 11.48 7.82
N CYS A 94 14.53 11.50 8.79
CA CYS A 94 14.14 10.34 9.59
C CYS A 94 15.33 9.71 10.35
N ASP A 95 16.26 10.54 10.78
CA ASP A 95 17.46 10.14 11.50
C ASP A 95 17.26 10.15 13.04
N GLY A 96 16.11 10.68 13.50
CA GLY A 96 15.74 10.77 14.91
C GLY A 96 16.08 12.13 15.55
N ALA A 97 16.66 13.06 14.80
CA ALA A 97 16.94 14.43 15.22
C ALA A 97 16.11 15.43 14.41
N ASN A 98 15.74 16.53 15.05
CA ASN A 98 15.00 17.59 14.40
C ASN A 98 15.99 18.60 13.80
N ASP A 99 16.26 18.49 12.50
CA ASP A 99 17.17 19.37 11.75
C ASP A 99 16.42 20.45 10.96
N CYS A 100 15.18 20.20 10.54
CA CYS A 100 14.33 21.24 9.99
C CYS A 100 13.84 22.21 11.09
N PRO A 101 13.73 23.53 10.85
CA PRO A 101 13.18 24.47 11.85
C PRO A 101 11.75 24.13 12.32
N ASP A 102 10.98 23.46 11.46
CA ASP A 102 9.60 23.00 11.69
C ASP A 102 9.51 21.48 12.01
N GLY A 103 10.64 20.78 12.06
CA GLY A 103 10.74 19.33 12.30
C GLY A 103 10.03 18.46 11.28
N SER A 104 9.92 18.92 10.03
CA SER A 104 9.26 18.16 8.97
C SER A 104 10.05 16.95 8.46
N ASP A 105 11.37 16.95 8.67
CA ASP A 105 12.29 15.85 8.41
C ASP A 105 12.02 14.61 9.26
N GLU A 106 11.45 14.80 10.46
CA GLU A 106 11.06 13.71 11.36
C GLU A 106 9.56 13.37 11.30
N LYS A 107 8.83 13.95 10.35
CA LYS A 107 7.41 13.65 10.11
C LYS A 107 7.28 12.64 8.99
N ASN A 108 6.29 11.75 9.10
CA ASN A 108 5.92 10.79 8.06
C ASN A 108 7.06 9.81 7.66
N CYS A 109 7.85 9.32 8.61
CA CYS A 109 8.90 8.32 8.39
C CYS A 109 8.38 6.88 8.16
N GLY A 110 7.31 6.75 7.38
CA GLY A 110 6.75 5.47 6.92
C GLY A 110 7.60 4.85 5.82
N ASN A 111 7.64 3.52 5.77
CA ASN A 111 8.29 2.78 4.69
C ASN A 111 7.22 2.04 3.86
N PRO A 112 6.91 2.50 2.63
CA PRO A 112 6.03 1.78 1.71
C PRO A 112 6.55 0.37 1.38
N ALA A 113 7.86 0.19 1.34
CA ALA A 113 8.53 -1.09 1.10
C ALA A 113 8.82 -1.83 2.42
N HIS A 114 7.78 -1.99 3.25
CA HIS A 114 7.86 -2.75 4.50
C HIS A 114 7.79 -4.25 4.26
N ALA A 115 8.22 -5.05 5.25
CA ALA A 115 8.12 -6.51 5.16
C ALA A 115 6.66 -6.96 4.96
N GLY A 116 6.42 -7.75 3.91
CA GLY A 116 5.10 -8.20 3.47
C GLY A 116 4.48 -7.36 2.35
N ALA A 117 5.08 -6.21 1.98
CA ALA A 117 4.62 -5.44 0.83
C ALA A 117 4.92 -6.16 -0.49
N THR A 118 3.93 -6.21 -1.38
CA THR A 118 4.04 -6.81 -2.71
C THR A 118 3.74 -5.77 -3.77
N PHE A 119 4.63 -5.59 -4.74
CA PHE A 119 4.48 -4.67 -5.86
C PHE A 119 4.49 -5.42 -7.19
N LYS A 120 3.51 -5.14 -8.06
CA LYS A 120 3.38 -5.79 -9.38
C LYS A 120 3.33 -4.75 -10.49
N GLY A 121 3.90 -5.08 -11.64
CA GLY A 121 3.82 -4.21 -12.82
C GLY A 121 4.43 -4.82 -14.07
N VAL A 122 4.44 -4.02 -15.13
CA VAL A 122 4.96 -4.41 -16.45
C VAL A 122 6.18 -3.57 -16.78
N ILE A 123 7.24 -4.22 -17.24
CA ILE A 123 8.46 -3.53 -17.66
C ILE A 123 8.26 -2.93 -19.05
N LEU A 124 8.50 -1.62 -19.17
CA LEU A 124 8.42 -0.84 -20.39
C LEU A 124 9.82 -0.41 -20.85
N ASN A 125 10.01 -0.28 -22.16
CA ASN A 125 11.23 0.25 -22.79
C ASN A 125 12.54 -0.44 -22.35
N SER A 126 12.51 -1.75 -22.08
CA SER A 126 13.68 -2.49 -21.61
C SER A 126 14.66 -2.81 -22.74
N GLN A 127 15.82 -2.14 -22.72
CA GLN A 127 17.06 -2.52 -23.42
C GLN A 127 18.08 -3.17 -22.47
N CYS A 128 17.63 -3.55 -21.27
CA CYS A 128 18.44 -4.06 -20.19
C CYS A 128 19.03 -5.45 -20.45
N GLN A 129 18.42 -6.23 -21.35
CA GLN A 129 18.89 -7.56 -21.74
C GLN A 129 18.68 -7.74 -23.24
N THR A 130 19.61 -8.45 -23.89
CA THR A 130 19.69 -8.55 -25.34
C THR A 130 18.70 -9.54 -25.98
N GLU A 131 18.02 -10.43 -25.24
CA GLU A 131 17.22 -11.48 -25.92
C GLU A 131 15.85 -11.90 -25.32
N ASN A 132 15.48 -11.57 -24.09
CA ASN A 132 14.11 -11.80 -23.61
C ASN A 132 13.73 -10.77 -22.55
N VAL A 133 12.94 -9.77 -22.94
CA VAL A 133 12.42 -8.77 -21.99
C VAL A 133 11.31 -9.44 -21.20
N ALA A 134 11.56 -9.72 -19.93
CA ALA A 134 10.52 -10.13 -19.01
C ALA A 134 9.39 -9.09 -19.04
N LYS A 135 8.15 -9.54 -19.22
CA LYS A 135 7.01 -8.61 -19.37
C LYS A 135 6.45 -8.25 -18.01
N ASN A 136 6.24 -9.23 -17.17
CA ASN A 136 5.66 -9.05 -15.85
C ASN A 136 6.75 -9.11 -14.79
N MET A 137 6.63 -8.19 -13.84
CA MET A 137 7.48 -8.13 -12.67
C MET A 137 6.62 -8.14 -11.42
N GLN A 138 7.05 -8.93 -10.44
CA GLN A 138 6.55 -8.87 -9.08
C GLN A 138 7.73 -8.74 -8.12
N ILE A 139 7.56 -7.92 -7.10
CA ILE A 139 8.54 -7.67 -6.05
C ILE A 139 7.85 -7.92 -4.73
N ASP A 140 8.34 -8.89 -3.98
CA ASP A 140 7.88 -9.18 -2.63
C ASP A 140 8.96 -8.78 -1.64
N ILE A 141 8.64 -7.87 -0.72
CA ILE A 141 9.54 -7.51 0.37
C ILE A 141 9.44 -8.59 1.44
N VAL A 142 10.41 -9.50 1.48
CA VAL A 142 10.39 -10.64 2.41
C VAL A 142 10.98 -10.31 3.78
N GLY A 143 11.80 -9.27 3.86
CA GLY A 143 12.41 -8.84 5.11
C GLY A 143 12.72 -7.35 5.13
N GLU A 144 12.59 -6.75 6.31
CA GLU A 144 12.95 -5.37 6.59
C GLU A 144 13.69 -5.28 7.92
N LYS A 145 14.77 -4.51 7.95
CA LYS A 145 15.49 -4.19 9.17
C LYS A 145 15.94 -2.72 9.18
N ARG A 146 15.40 -1.97 10.12
CA ARG A 146 15.82 -0.60 10.44
C ARG A 146 16.70 -0.61 11.69
N TYR A 147 17.91 -0.07 11.61
CA TYR A 147 18.84 -0.02 12.73
C TYR A 147 18.65 1.28 13.50
N SER A 148 18.64 1.22 14.83
CA SER A 148 18.49 2.40 15.69
C SER A 148 19.66 3.38 15.56
N ASP A 149 20.86 2.88 15.26
CA ASP A 149 22.06 3.71 15.12
C ASP A 149 22.10 4.45 13.77
N PHE A 150 21.32 3.98 12.78
CA PHE A 150 21.24 4.55 11.44
C PHE A 150 19.81 4.44 10.91
N PRO A 151 18.84 5.19 11.47
CA PRO A 151 17.44 5.03 11.12
C PRO A 151 17.06 5.71 9.80
N THR A 152 17.95 6.49 9.19
CA THR A 152 17.83 7.11 7.86
C THR A 152 17.61 6.12 6.71
N ILE A 153 17.93 4.84 6.92
CA ILE A 153 17.73 3.78 5.93
C ILE A 153 17.17 2.50 6.56
N SER A 154 16.40 1.76 5.77
CA SER A 154 16.00 0.38 6.09
C SER A 154 16.68 -0.59 5.13
N VAL A 155 17.30 -1.65 5.67
CA VAL A 155 17.84 -2.75 4.87
C VAL A 155 16.72 -3.72 4.54
N LEU A 156 16.63 -4.10 3.29
CA LEU A 156 15.53 -4.91 2.76
C LEU A 156 16.06 -6.19 2.13
N GLU A 157 15.29 -7.26 2.30
CA GLU A 157 15.43 -8.50 1.55
C GLU A 157 14.23 -8.62 0.63
N LEU A 158 14.49 -8.83 -0.66
CA LEU A 158 13.47 -8.82 -1.70
C LEU A 158 13.51 -10.11 -2.50
N LEU A 159 12.33 -10.56 -2.88
CA LEU A 159 12.13 -11.64 -3.82
C LEU A 159 11.57 -11.04 -5.11
N VAL A 160 12.34 -11.12 -6.19
CA VAL A 160 11.96 -10.53 -7.48
C VAL A 160 11.60 -11.66 -8.42
N THR A 161 10.36 -11.62 -8.92
CA THR A 161 9.84 -12.56 -9.89
C THR A 161 9.69 -11.85 -11.24
N LEU A 162 10.42 -12.34 -12.24
CA LEU A 162 10.39 -11.88 -13.62
C LEU A 162 9.75 -12.97 -14.48
N ASP A 163 8.51 -12.74 -14.92
CA ASP A 163 7.63 -13.74 -15.53
C ASP A 163 7.53 -15.03 -14.69
N ASP A 164 8.44 -15.98 -14.87
CA ASP A 164 8.49 -17.26 -14.16
C ASP A 164 9.80 -17.51 -13.37
N HIS A 165 10.76 -16.57 -13.45
CA HIS A 165 12.06 -16.68 -12.80
C HIS A 165 12.10 -15.84 -11.53
N GLN A 166 12.50 -16.47 -10.43
CA GLN A 166 12.53 -15.86 -9.11
C GLN A 166 13.95 -15.82 -8.57
N ASP A 167 14.41 -14.63 -8.24
CA ASP A 167 15.75 -14.37 -7.74
C ASP A 167 15.71 -13.56 -6.45
N LEU A 168 16.70 -13.77 -5.59
CA LEU A 168 16.84 -13.05 -4.33
C LEU A 168 17.68 -11.79 -4.50
N TYR A 169 17.14 -10.68 -4.00
CA TYR A 169 17.71 -9.35 -4.10
C TYR A 169 17.96 -8.79 -2.71
N ASN A 170 19.04 -8.03 -2.59
CA ASN A 170 19.24 -7.14 -1.46
C ASN A 170 18.76 -5.76 -1.85
N GLY A 171 18.23 -5.01 -0.89
CA GLY A 171 17.84 -3.63 -1.12
C GLY A 171 18.01 -2.75 0.10
N ILE A 172 17.85 -1.46 -0.16
CA ILE A 172 17.84 -0.40 0.85
C ILE A 172 16.69 0.54 0.51
N TYR A 173 15.90 0.90 1.50
CA TYR A 173 14.98 2.02 1.42
C TYR A 173 15.60 3.25 2.07
N SER A 174 15.66 4.36 1.33
CA SER A 174 16.11 5.66 1.83
C SER A 174 14.90 6.54 2.09
N TYR A 175 14.74 6.99 3.35
CA TYR A 175 13.65 7.86 3.76
C TYR A 175 13.77 9.25 3.12
N GLY A 176 14.95 9.86 3.14
CA GLY A 176 15.18 11.18 2.52
C GLY A 176 14.97 11.20 1.01
N ARG A 177 15.28 10.11 0.30
CA ARG A 177 15.06 10.01 -1.15
C ARG A 177 13.71 9.40 -1.53
N LYS A 178 12.95 8.90 -0.56
CA LYS A 178 11.74 8.07 -0.75
C LYS A 178 11.94 7.03 -1.85
N ALA A 179 13.05 6.30 -1.77
CA ALA A 179 13.49 5.42 -2.85
C ALA A 179 13.97 4.08 -2.32
N LEU A 180 13.43 3.00 -2.90
CA LEU A 180 13.95 1.65 -2.79
C LEU A 180 15.04 1.45 -3.85
N VAL A 181 16.22 1.02 -3.45
CA VAL A 181 17.31 0.62 -4.34
C VAL A 181 17.55 -0.86 -4.13
N SER A 182 17.57 -1.67 -5.20
CA SER A 182 17.83 -3.11 -5.11
C SER A 182 18.84 -3.60 -6.14
N PHE A 183 19.52 -4.70 -5.78
CA PHE A 183 20.51 -5.38 -6.61
C PHE A 183 20.52 -6.88 -6.34
N GLY A 184 20.78 -7.68 -7.37
CA GLY A 184 20.80 -9.15 -7.28
C GLY A 184 21.91 -9.64 -6.34
N LYS A 185 21.58 -10.57 -5.44
CA LYS A 185 22.51 -11.08 -4.40
C LYS A 185 23.70 -11.85 -4.97
N GLY A 186 23.59 -12.36 -6.20
CA GLY A 186 24.62 -13.13 -6.90
C GLY A 186 25.47 -12.33 -7.90
N GLY A 187 25.31 -10.99 -7.99
CA GLY A 187 26.03 -10.17 -8.97
C GLY A 187 25.57 -10.34 -10.43
N GLY A 188 24.71 -11.32 -10.70
CA GLY A 188 23.84 -11.36 -11.88
C GLY A 188 22.48 -10.74 -11.53
N GLY A 189 21.91 -9.98 -12.46
CA GLY A 189 20.60 -9.33 -12.29
C GLY A 189 20.63 -7.84 -12.60
N LEU A 190 19.45 -7.26 -12.78
CA LEU A 190 19.27 -5.84 -13.06
C LEU A 190 19.24 -5.02 -11.78
N GLY A 191 19.95 -3.91 -11.73
CA GLY A 191 19.77 -2.94 -10.66
C GLY A 191 18.42 -2.26 -10.83
N MET A 192 17.74 -1.95 -9.73
CA MET A 192 16.47 -1.25 -9.79
C MET A 192 16.46 -0.13 -8.76
N VAL A 193 15.95 1.03 -9.16
CA VAL A 193 15.56 2.11 -8.25
C VAL A 193 14.07 2.34 -8.40
N CYS A 194 13.35 2.27 -7.31
CA CYS A 194 11.92 2.47 -7.27
C CYS A 194 11.62 3.71 -6.40
N TYR A 195 11.10 4.76 -7.04
CA TYR A 195 10.77 6.02 -6.39
C TYR A 195 9.31 6.04 -5.95
N PHE A 196 9.09 6.41 -4.69
CA PHE A 196 7.77 6.59 -4.09
C PHE A 196 7.48 8.08 -3.97
N ASP A 197 6.26 8.47 -4.35
CA ASP A 197 5.84 9.86 -4.25
C ASP A 197 5.44 10.25 -2.81
N THR A 198 4.99 9.27 -2.01
CA THR A 198 4.54 9.47 -0.62
C THR A 198 4.97 8.30 0.27
N ASP A 199 4.97 8.51 1.59
CA ASP A 199 5.38 7.51 2.59
C ASP A 199 4.35 6.39 2.80
N ASP A 200 3.14 6.58 2.26
CA ASP A 200 2.08 5.57 2.12
C ASP A 200 1.85 5.18 0.64
N GLY A 201 2.89 5.36 -0.19
CA GLY A 201 2.81 5.22 -1.63
C GLY A 201 2.39 3.82 -2.06
N LYS A 202 1.18 3.69 -2.61
CA LYS A 202 0.69 2.45 -3.25
C LYS A 202 1.30 2.22 -4.64
N PHE A 203 2.04 3.19 -5.16
CA PHE A 203 2.64 3.14 -6.47
C PHE A 203 4.11 3.51 -6.35
N CYS A 204 4.91 2.91 -7.23
CA CYS A 204 6.32 3.18 -7.28
C CYS A 204 6.80 3.22 -8.73
N LYS A 205 7.48 4.31 -9.09
CA LYS A 205 8.10 4.45 -10.41
C LYS A 205 9.45 3.76 -10.37
N ALA A 206 9.54 2.60 -11.02
CA ALA A 206 10.78 1.83 -11.13
C ALA A 206 11.59 2.23 -12.36
N GLU A 207 12.88 2.40 -12.17
CA GLU A 207 13.90 2.56 -13.20
C GLU A 207 14.90 1.42 -13.07
N PHE A 208 15.12 0.70 -14.17
CA PHE A 208 16.06 -0.42 -14.23
C PHE A 208 17.39 0.08 -14.78
N LEU A 209 18.47 -0.29 -14.10
CA LEU A 209 19.82 0.10 -14.45
C LEU A 209 20.65 -1.13 -14.79
N SER A 210 21.46 -0.98 -15.83
CA SER A 210 22.56 -1.91 -16.06
C SER A 210 23.60 -1.71 -14.97
N ILE A 211 23.91 -2.77 -14.23
CA ILE A 211 24.94 -2.72 -13.17
C ILE A 211 26.35 -2.43 -13.74
N VAL A 212 26.54 -2.60 -15.05
CA VAL A 212 27.81 -2.35 -15.75
C VAL A 212 27.92 -0.90 -16.22
N SER A 213 26.95 -0.43 -17.02
CA SER A 213 27.01 0.93 -17.59
C SER A 213 26.47 2.01 -16.64
N LYS A 214 25.71 1.61 -15.61
CA LYS A 214 24.94 2.50 -14.72
C LYS A 214 23.91 3.38 -15.44
N GLU A 215 23.60 3.03 -16.69
CA GLU A 215 22.57 3.72 -17.47
C GLU A 215 21.21 3.08 -17.23
N VAL A 216 20.18 3.92 -17.24
CA VAL A 216 18.78 3.47 -17.19
C VAL A 216 18.48 2.77 -18.50
N CYS A 217 18.16 1.49 -18.40
CA CYS A 217 17.89 0.63 -19.54
C CYS A 217 16.42 0.21 -19.64
N GLY A 218 15.58 0.56 -18.66
CA GLY A 218 14.15 0.25 -18.68
C GLY A 218 13.38 0.97 -17.57
N THR A 219 12.06 0.99 -17.65
CA THR A 219 11.19 1.64 -16.65
C THR A 219 9.91 0.83 -16.40
N ALA A 220 9.36 0.86 -15.20
CA ALA A 220 8.04 0.30 -14.90
C ALA A 220 7.27 1.20 -13.92
N ILE A 221 5.95 1.05 -13.90
CA ILE A 221 5.12 1.53 -12.79
C ILE A 221 4.67 0.28 -12.04
N LEU A 222 5.08 0.18 -10.78
CA LEU A 222 4.71 -0.92 -9.91
C LEU A 222 3.61 -0.47 -8.94
N THR A 223 2.62 -1.33 -8.74
CA THR A 223 1.46 -1.06 -7.87
C THR A 223 1.45 -2.06 -6.74
N SER A 224 1.22 -1.59 -5.52
CA SER A 224 0.99 -2.44 -4.35
C SER A 224 -0.28 -3.25 -4.53
N ASP A 225 -0.20 -4.55 -4.29
CA ASP A 225 -1.38 -5.41 -4.12
C ASP A 225 -2.07 -5.14 -2.77
#